data_AF-A0A1H1MW26-F1
#
_entry.id   AF-A0A1H1MW26-F1
#
_cell.length_a   1.000
_cell.length_b   1.000
_cell.length_c   1.000
_cell.angle_alpha   90.00
_cell.angle_beta   90.00
_cell.angle_gamma   90.00
#
_symmetry.space_group_name_H-M   'P 1'
#
loop_
_entity.id
_entity.type
_entity.pdbx_description
1 polymer ?
#
loop_
_entity_poly.entity_id
_entity_poly.type
_entity_poly.pdbx_seq_one_letter_code
_entity_poly.pdbx_strand_id
1 'polypeptide(L)'
;MLAACGTMGQIGDSVRFSTSTAKLESALDSLYKNYPEYKIPATWAKYKSSIVKASPFTEDKFFYFKSNPEELYYVVLINDSVMTDDSARTRLAIRAVNRGSDKWILESGLDNDEEEAVIKRFDDEIVSKLRVYTKSKVLKEE
;
A
#
# COMPACT_ATOMS: atom_id res chain seq x y z
N MET A 1 19.35 11.99 -21.77
CA MET A 1 19.70 12.42 -20.40
C MET A 1 19.24 11.32 -19.45
N LEU A 2 20.21 10.60 -18.87
CA LEU A 2 19.98 9.69 -17.74
C LEU A 2 19.87 10.55 -16.48
N ALA A 3 18.77 10.47 -15.75
CA ALA A 3 18.60 11.20 -14.50
C ALA A 3 17.89 10.32 -13.44
N ALA A 4 18.65 10.04 -12.39
CA ALA A 4 18.29 9.56 -11.06
C ALA A 4 17.45 8.26 -10.97
N CYS A 5 18.14 7.17 -10.64
CA CYS A 5 17.58 6.04 -9.91
C CYS A 5 17.20 6.50 -8.50
N GLY A 6 16.17 7.35 -8.38
CA GLY A 6 15.55 7.66 -7.11
C GLY A 6 14.72 6.46 -6.70
N THR A 7 15.09 5.79 -5.62
CA THR A 7 14.14 4.90 -4.94
C THR A 7 12.91 5.73 -4.63
N MET A 8 11.77 5.38 -5.22
CA MET A 8 10.49 5.99 -4.89
C MET A 8 10.34 5.93 -3.37
N GLY A 9 10.15 7.09 -2.72
CA GLY A 9 9.99 7.20 -1.27
C GLY A 9 8.81 6.39 -0.74
N GLN A 10 8.52 6.51 0.54
CA GLN A 10 7.31 5.94 1.13
C GLN A 10 6.56 7.05 1.87
N ILE A 11 5.24 7.05 1.78
CA ILE A 11 4.39 7.97 2.54
C ILE A 11 4.26 7.36 3.94
N GLY A 12 4.82 8.03 4.95
CA GLY A 12 4.92 7.55 6.31
C GLY A 12 5.77 6.29 6.50
N ASP A 13 5.60 5.68 7.67
CA ASP A 13 6.27 4.43 8.01
C ASP A 13 5.59 3.20 7.40
N SER A 14 6.41 2.22 7.03
CA SER A 14 5.92 0.93 6.57
C SER A 14 5.28 0.14 7.71
N VAL A 15 4.08 -0.39 7.50
CA VAL A 15 3.35 -1.17 8.51
C VAL A 15 3.86 -2.60 8.55
N ARG A 16 4.36 -3.03 9.72
CA ARG A 16 4.90 -4.38 9.94
C ARG A 16 3.81 -5.38 10.31
N PHE A 17 3.82 -6.53 9.66
CA PHE A 17 3.04 -7.71 10.02
C PHE A 17 3.98 -8.85 10.43
N SER A 18 3.72 -9.44 11.59
CA SER A 18 4.43 -10.63 12.08
C SER A 18 3.88 -11.89 11.39
N THR A 19 3.98 -11.94 10.07
CA THR A 19 3.44 -13.01 9.24
C THR A 19 4.19 -13.07 7.92
N SER A 20 4.22 -14.27 7.30
CA SER A 20 4.80 -14.44 5.97
C SER A 20 4.03 -13.67 4.89
N THR A 21 4.73 -13.36 3.79
CA THR A 21 4.18 -12.67 2.62
C THR A 21 3.01 -13.44 2.04
N ALA A 22 3.12 -14.77 1.90
CA ALA A 22 2.05 -15.62 1.38
C ALA A 22 0.76 -15.54 2.23
N LYS A 23 0.90 -15.45 3.56
CA LYS A 23 -0.26 -15.31 4.45
C LYS A 23 -0.85 -13.90 4.39
N LEU A 24 -0.02 -12.86 4.21
CA LEU A 24 -0.52 -11.50 3.99
C LEU A 24 -1.22 -11.37 2.62
N GLU A 25 -0.72 -12.03 1.58
CA GLU A 25 -1.39 -12.11 0.28
C GLU A 25 -2.73 -12.84 0.36
N SER A 26 -2.79 -13.96 1.08
CA SER A 26 -4.05 -14.65 1.36
C SER A 26 -5.05 -13.78 2.12
N ALA A 27 -4.56 -12.92 3.02
CA ALA A 27 -5.37 -11.94 3.74
C ALA A 27 -5.86 -10.81 2.82
N LEU A 28 -5.04 -10.37 1.87
CA LEU A 28 -5.44 -9.39 0.84
C LEU A 28 -6.54 -9.97 -0.07
N ASP A 29 -6.42 -11.23 -0.49
CA ASP A 29 -7.47 -11.89 -1.28
C ASP A 29 -8.79 -11.95 -0.51
N SER A 30 -8.73 -12.27 0.79
CA SER A 30 -9.89 -12.27 1.69
C SER A 30 -10.47 -10.87 1.85
N LEU A 31 -9.63 -9.84 1.97
CA LEU A 31 -10.05 -8.44 2.01
C LEU A 31 -10.82 -8.07 0.74
N TYR A 32 -10.28 -8.31 -0.45
CA TYR A 32 -10.93 -7.99 -1.72
C TYR A 32 -12.19 -8.81 -2.00
N LYS A 33 -12.29 -10.01 -1.42
CA LYS A 33 -13.51 -10.82 -1.50
C LYS A 33 -14.63 -10.25 -0.63
N ASN A 34 -14.30 -9.81 0.58
CA ASN A 34 -15.28 -9.33 1.55
C ASN A 34 -15.59 -7.83 1.40
N TYR A 35 -14.66 -7.06 0.83
CA TYR A 35 -14.74 -5.61 0.60
C TYR A 35 -14.35 -5.29 -0.85
N PRO A 36 -15.19 -5.68 -1.83
CA PRO A 36 -14.90 -5.48 -3.25
C PRO A 36 -14.81 -4.00 -3.63
N GLU A 37 -15.32 -3.07 -2.81
CA GLU A 37 -15.19 -1.63 -2.99
C GLU A 37 -13.75 -1.12 -3.01
N TYR A 38 -12.79 -1.86 -2.43
CA TYR A 38 -11.37 -1.51 -2.53
C TYR A 38 -10.73 -1.89 -3.87
N LYS A 39 -11.43 -2.63 -4.73
CA LYS A 39 -10.95 -2.96 -6.07
C LYS A 39 -11.05 -1.74 -6.98
N ILE A 40 -10.06 -1.61 -7.86
CA ILE A 40 -10.01 -0.53 -8.83
C ILE A 40 -11.18 -0.67 -9.83
N PRO A 41 -12.06 0.33 -9.95
CA PRO A 41 -13.09 0.32 -10.99
C PRO A 41 -12.48 0.59 -12.37
N ALA A 42 -13.19 0.19 -13.43
CA ALA A 42 -12.72 0.35 -14.81
C ALA A 42 -12.34 1.80 -15.17
N THR A 43 -13.05 2.78 -14.62
CA THR A 43 -12.80 4.23 -14.81
C THR A 43 -11.43 4.67 -14.29
N TRP A 44 -10.86 3.95 -13.31
CA TRP A 44 -9.57 4.26 -12.70
C TRP A 44 -8.42 3.37 -13.19
N ALA A 45 -8.69 2.39 -14.05
CA ALA A 45 -7.69 1.45 -14.54
C ALA A 45 -6.50 2.14 -15.24
N LYS A 46 -6.76 3.27 -15.93
CA LYS A 46 -5.70 4.07 -16.60
C LYS A 46 -4.62 4.56 -15.63
N TYR A 47 -4.99 4.92 -14.39
CA TYR A 47 -4.05 5.42 -13.40
C TYR A 47 -3.13 4.29 -12.92
N LYS A 48 -3.67 3.10 -12.64
CA LYS A 48 -2.86 1.90 -12.36
C LYS A 48 -1.88 1.63 -13.51
N SER A 49 -2.36 1.63 -14.75
CA SER A 49 -1.49 1.38 -15.91
C SER A 49 -0.36 2.40 -16.05
N SER A 50 -0.60 3.66 -15.67
CA SER A 50 0.45 4.71 -15.74
C SER A 50 1.61 4.44 -14.78
N ILE A 51 1.34 4.06 -13.53
CA ILE A 51 2.40 3.83 -12.53
C ILE A 51 3.09 2.49 -12.72
N VAL A 52 2.37 1.42 -13.10
CA VAL A 52 2.98 0.12 -13.38
C VAL A 52 3.96 0.20 -14.57
N LYS A 53 3.68 1.03 -15.58
CA LYS A 53 4.61 1.28 -16.68
C LYS A 53 5.85 2.04 -16.22
N ALA A 54 5.71 2.96 -15.26
CA ALA A 54 6.79 3.75 -14.71
C ALA A 54 7.63 2.98 -13.67
N SER A 55 7.03 1.99 -13.00
CA SER A 55 7.62 1.24 -11.90
C SER A 55 7.07 -0.20 -11.88
N PRO A 56 7.60 -1.09 -12.73
CA PRO A 56 7.11 -2.47 -12.80
C PRO A 56 7.70 -3.28 -11.64
N PHE A 57 6.98 -3.39 -10.52
CA PHE A 57 7.34 -4.33 -9.45
C PHE A 57 6.34 -5.49 -9.35
N THR A 58 6.84 -6.65 -8.97
CA THR A 58 6.02 -7.86 -8.79
C THR A 58 5.12 -7.78 -7.56
N GLU A 59 5.45 -6.91 -6.62
CA GLU A 59 4.83 -6.81 -5.29
C GLU A 59 3.81 -5.65 -5.18
N ASP A 60 3.34 -5.14 -6.32
CA ASP A 60 2.40 -4.03 -6.42
C ASP A 60 0.99 -4.40 -5.94
N LYS A 61 0.45 -3.61 -5.01
CA LYS A 61 -0.91 -3.69 -4.49
C LYS A 61 -1.58 -2.32 -4.66
N PHE A 62 -2.89 -2.33 -4.89
CA PHE A 62 -3.64 -1.11 -5.19
C PHE A 62 -4.96 -1.10 -4.43
N PHE A 63 -5.24 -0.02 -3.69
CA PHE A 63 -6.49 0.14 -2.95
C PHE A 63 -7.22 1.37 -3.44
N TYR A 64 -8.44 1.17 -3.94
CA TYR A 64 -9.32 2.25 -4.36
C TYR A 64 -10.23 2.65 -3.20
N PHE A 65 -10.36 3.95 -2.97
CA PHE A 65 -11.25 4.51 -1.97
C PHE A 65 -12.24 5.44 -2.64
N LYS A 66 -13.51 5.05 -2.64
CA LYS A 66 -14.58 5.85 -3.24
C LYS A 66 -14.99 7.07 -2.40
N SER A 67 -14.81 7.01 -1.08
CA SER A 67 -15.18 8.10 -0.17
C SER A 67 -14.32 9.34 -0.42
N ASN A 68 -14.83 10.53 -0.11
CA ASN A 68 -14.14 11.80 -0.39
C ASN A 68 -12.91 12.01 0.53
N PRO A 69 -11.73 12.38 0.00
CA PRO A 69 -11.41 12.46 -1.43
C PRO A 69 -11.34 11.08 -2.09
N GLU A 70 -11.93 10.94 -3.27
CA GLU A 70 -11.84 9.70 -4.06
C GLU A 70 -10.39 9.47 -4.49
N GLU A 71 -9.82 8.34 -4.10
CA GLU A 71 -8.38 8.11 -4.21
C GLU A 71 -8.02 6.68 -4.63
N LEU A 72 -6.84 6.54 -5.25
CA LEU A 72 -6.21 5.26 -5.54
C LEU A 72 -4.82 5.23 -4.92
N TYR A 73 -4.57 4.25 -4.06
CA TYR A 73 -3.33 4.12 -3.32
C TYR A 73 -2.48 3.05 -4.02
N TYR A 74 -1.22 3.38 -4.28
CA TYR A 74 -0.21 2.45 -4.74
C TYR A 74 0.64 2.02 -3.54
N VAL A 75 0.61 0.72 -3.25
CA VAL A 75 1.22 0.11 -2.06
C VAL A 75 2.10 -1.03 -2.51
N VAL A 76 3.24 -1.21 -1.84
CA VAL A 76 4.12 -2.36 -2.09
C VAL A 76 4.22 -3.23 -0.84
N LEU A 77 4.33 -4.53 -1.05
CA LEU A 77 4.85 -5.43 -0.03
C LEU A 77 6.37 -5.28 0.00
N ILE A 78 6.95 -5.36 1.19
CA ILE A 78 8.40 -5.37 1.38
C ILE A 78 8.71 -6.57 2.28
N ASN A 79 9.51 -7.50 1.77
CA ASN A 79 9.90 -8.69 2.51
C ASN A 79 11.28 -8.47 3.13
N ASP A 80 11.43 -8.67 4.45
CA ASP A 80 12.75 -8.87 5.04
C ASP A 80 13.21 -10.30 4.70
N SER A 81 13.82 -10.46 3.52
CA SER A 81 14.25 -11.75 2.95
C SER A 81 15.39 -12.44 3.72
N VAL A 82 15.84 -11.89 4.85
CA VAL A 82 16.99 -12.40 5.60
C VAL A 82 16.59 -13.46 6.65
N MET A 83 15.30 -13.60 6.97
CA MET A 83 14.85 -14.57 7.98
C MET A 83 14.19 -15.78 7.32
N THR A 84 14.92 -16.90 7.28
CA THR A 84 14.47 -18.24 6.82
C THR A 84 13.55 -18.96 7.81
N ASP A 85 12.93 -18.24 8.74
CA ASP A 85 12.13 -18.80 9.82
C ASP A 85 10.71 -18.21 9.77
N ASP A 86 9.74 -18.91 10.34
CA ASP A 86 8.31 -18.54 10.43
C ASP A 86 8.06 -17.18 11.16
N SER A 87 9.13 -16.51 11.58
CA SER A 87 9.18 -15.13 12.06
C SER A 87 9.21 -14.07 10.95
N ALA A 88 9.09 -14.46 9.68
CA ALA A 88 9.07 -13.57 8.51
C ALA A 88 8.21 -12.32 8.78
N ARG A 89 8.84 -11.15 8.65
CA ARG A 89 8.20 -9.85 8.80
C ARG A 89 7.96 -9.29 7.41
N THR A 90 6.70 -9.27 7.01
CA THR A 90 6.28 -8.57 5.81
C THR A 90 5.82 -7.17 6.18
N ARG A 91 6.22 -6.20 5.38
CA ARG A 91 5.85 -4.80 5.54
C ARG A 91 4.95 -4.35 4.39
N LEU A 92 4.02 -3.46 4.66
CA LEU A 92 3.26 -2.73 3.65
C LEU A 92 3.69 -1.26 3.67
N ALA A 93 4.03 -0.71 2.51
CA ALA A 93 4.41 0.69 2.38
C ALA A 93 3.59 1.38 1.30
N ILE A 94 3.00 2.53 1.63
CA ILE A 94 2.33 3.39 0.65
C ILE A 94 3.42 4.11 -0.14
N ARG A 95 3.42 3.98 -1.47
CA ARG A 95 4.40 4.62 -2.34
C ARG A 95 3.88 5.91 -2.96
N ALA A 96 2.60 5.95 -3.28
CA ALA A 96 1.97 7.10 -3.89
C ALA A 96 0.45 7.05 -3.77
N VAL A 97 -0.18 8.22 -3.88
CA VAL A 97 -1.65 8.39 -3.95
C VAL A 97 -2.02 9.08 -5.26
N ASN A 98 -3.17 8.73 -5.83
CA ASN A 98 -3.73 9.40 -6.99
C ASN A 98 -5.15 9.88 -6.68
N ARG A 99 -5.44 11.16 -6.95
CA ARG A 99 -6.74 11.82 -6.74
C ARG A 99 -7.49 12.08 -8.06
N GLY A 100 -7.36 11.16 -9.03
CA GLY A 100 -8.01 11.27 -10.34
C GLY A 100 -7.22 12.09 -11.37
N SER A 101 -5.92 12.29 -11.14
CA SER A 101 -5.04 13.08 -12.01
C SER A 101 -4.05 12.18 -12.76
N ASP A 102 -3.47 12.66 -13.86
CA ASP A 102 -2.44 11.91 -14.59
C ASP A 102 -1.12 11.81 -13.82
N LYS A 103 -0.97 12.55 -12.71
CA LYS A 103 0.19 12.52 -11.83
C LYS A 103 -0.13 11.81 -10.53
N TRP A 104 0.80 10.96 -10.12
CA TRP A 104 0.81 10.35 -8.79
C TRP A 104 1.49 11.29 -7.81
N ILE A 105 0.90 11.44 -6.64
CA ILE A 105 1.40 12.25 -5.53
C ILE A 105 2.33 11.34 -4.71
N LEU A 106 3.59 11.73 -4.63
CA LEU A 106 4.61 11.07 -3.81
C LEU A 106 4.65 11.73 -2.43
N GLU A 107 5.39 11.13 -1.50
CA GLU A 107 5.71 11.71 -0.17
C GLU A 107 6.08 13.20 -0.27
N SER A 108 7.03 13.57 -1.14
CA SER A 108 7.48 14.96 -1.31
C SER A 108 6.43 15.93 -1.88
N GLY A 109 5.28 15.42 -2.33
CA GLY A 109 4.17 16.20 -2.86
C GLY A 109 3.00 16.36 -1.88
N LEU A 110 3.09 15.80 -0.68
CA LEU A 110 2.12 15.96 0.40
C LEU A 110 2.67 16.96 1.41
N ASP A 111 1.79 17.78 2.00
CA ASP A 111 2.12 18.42 3.27
C ASP A 111 1.90 17.45 4.45
N ASN A 112 2.32 17.87 5.65
CA ASN A 112 2.25 17.02 6.84
C ASN A 112 0.81 16.58 7.18
N ASP A 113 -0.18 17.47 6.99
CA ASP A 113 -1.58 17.18 7.33
C ASP A 113 -2.18 16.19 6.32
N GLU A 114 -1.83 16.34 5.04
CA GLU A 114 -2.22 15.42 3.98
C GLU A 114 -1.57 14.04 4.15
N GLU A 115 -0.28 13.99 4.49
CA GLU A 115 0.44 12.76 4.78
C GLU A 115 -0.20 12.02 5.96
N GLU A 116 -0.46 12.71 7.07
CA GLU A 116 -1.12 12.11 8.24
C GLU A 116 -2.52 11.57 7.88
N ALA A 117 -3.29 12.33 7.10
CA ALA A 117 -4.62 11.90 6.65
C ALA A 117 -4.57 10.63 5.79
N VAL A 118 -3.60 10.54 4.87
CA VAL A 118 -3.38 9.36 4.01
C VAL A 118 -3.01 8.14 4.86
N ILE A 119 -2.04 8.29 5.78
CA ILE A 119 -1.59 7.22 6.67
C ILE A 119 -2.74 6.73 7.54
N LYS A 120 -3.45 7.66 8.19
CA LYS A 120 -4.56 7.35 9.08
C LYS A 120 -5.68 6.60 8.35
N ARG A 121 -6.06 7.08 7.16
CA ARG A 121 -7.09 6.41 6.35
C ARG A 121 -6.66 5.00 5.97
N PHE A 122 -5.41 4.82 5.55
CA PHE A 122 -4.89 3.49 5.21
C PHE A 122 -4.88 2.55 6.42
N ASP A 123 -4.50 3.05 7.59
CA ASP A 123 -4.50 2.24 8.82
C ASP A 123 -5.93 1.82 9.22
N ASP A 124 -6.85 2.77 9.27
CA ASP A 124 -8.24 2.56 9.65
C ASP A 124 -8.97 1.63 8.68
N GLU A 125 -8.77 1.80 7.37
CA GLU A 125 -9.53 1.09 6.35
C GLU A 125 -8.92 -0.25 5.95
N ILE A 126 -7.59 -0.34 5.84
CA ILE A 126 -6.92 -1.51 5.25
C ILE A 126 -6.16 -2.29 6.31
N VAL A 127 -5.27 -1.63 7.05
CA VAL A 127 -4.39 -2.31 8.01
C VAL A 127 -5.21 -2.97 9.12
N SER A 128 -6.19 -2.26 9.69
CA SER A 128 -7.06 -2.77 10.75
C SER A 128 -7.72 -4.10 10.34
N LYS A 129 -8.21 -4.20 9.10
CA LYS A 129 -8.86 -5.39 8.54
C LYS A 129 -7.85 -6.50 8.26
N LEU A 130 -6.67 -6.18 7.71
CA LEU A 130 -5.61 -7.16 7.47
C LEU A 130 -5.05 -7.74 8.78
N ARG A 131 -4.98 -6.96 9.86
CA ARG A 131 -4.59 -7.47 11.19
C ARG A 131 -5.56 -8.53 11.69
N VAL A 132 -6.87 -8.37 11.46
CA VAL A 132 -7.90 -9.37 11.80
C VAL A 132 -7.67 -10.67 11.01
N TYR A 133 -7.48 -10.60 9.70
CA TYR A 133 -7.28 -11.79 8.87
C TYR A 133 -5.97 -12.53 9.16
N THR A 134 -4.89 -11.79 9.42
CA THR A 134 -3.58 -12.39 9.67
C THR A 134 -3.41 -12.88 11.11
N LYS A 135 -4.31 -12.50 12.03
CA LYS A 135 -4.17 -12.69 13.49
C LYS A 135 -2.83 -12.15 14.02
N SER A 136 -2.25 -11.15 13.34
CA SER A 136 -0.97 -10.57 13.73
C SER A 136 -1.17 -9.68 14.96
N LYS A 137 -0.30 -9.83 15.98
CA LYS A 137 -0.26 -8.89 17.10
C LYS A 137 0.23 -7.52 16.60
N VAL A 138 -0.30 -6.44 17.15
CA VAL A 138 0.27 -5.09 16.93
C VAL A 138 1.64 -5.06 17.57
N LEU A 139 2.70 -5.14 16.75
CA LEU A 139 4.03 -4.78 17.21
C LEU A 139 4.08 -3.25 17.18
N LYS A 140 3.91 -2.62 18.36
CA LYS A 140 4.30 -1.21 18.53
C LYS A 140 5.81 -1.14 18.36
N GLU A 141 6.28 -0.14 17.63
CA GLU A 141 7.71 0.16 17.61
C GLU A 141 8.15 0.54 19.04
N GLU A 142 9.24 -0.09 19.50
CA GLU A 142 10.02 0.34 20.66
C GLU A 142 11.02 1.41 20.22
#